data_AF-A0A564WD43-F1
#
_entry.id   AF-A0A564WD43-F1
#
_cell.length_a   1.000
_cell.length_b   1.000
_cell.length_c   1.000
_cell.angle_alpha   90.00
_cell.angle_beta   90.00
_cell.angle_gamma   90.00
#
_symmetry.space_group_name_H-M   'P 1'
#
loop_
_entity.id
_entity.type
_entity.pdbx_description
1 polymer ?
#
loop_
_entity_poly.entity_id
_entity_poly.type
_entity_poly.pdbx_seq_one_letter_code
_entity_poly.pdbx_strand_id
1 'polypeptide(L)'
;MRIVNSTGALALPAVLIGPEVASVGRTEEQLKADGIAYRVGKFPFTANSRARCNADADGLVKLIADAKTDRLLGGHIVGPEAGDIIQEVVTAMEFGGSAEDLARTSHGHPGLSEAIKEAALAVAGRAIHI
;
A
#
# COMPACT_ATOMS: atom_id res chain seq x y z
N MET A 1 16.55 -14.27 -1.22
CA MET A 1 15.98 -12.90 -1.24
C MET A 1 16.20 -12.29 -2.64
N ARG A 2 15.36 -12.68 -3.60
CA ARG A 2 15.31 -12.12 -4.96
C ARG A 2 13.88 -12.33 -5.45
N ILE A 3 12.99 -11.39 -5.16
CA ILE A 3 11.65 -11.37 -5.75
C ILE A 3 11.85 -10.84 -7.17
N VAL A 4 11.63 -11.71 -8.14
CA VAL A 4 11.82 -11.47 -9.58
C VAL A 4 10.77 -10.47 -10.07
N ASN A 5 11.23 -9.29 -10.48
CA ASN A 5 10.41 -8.24 -11.09
C ASN A 5 10.85 -8.03 -12.56
N SER A 6 10.94 -9.13 -13.34
CA SER A 6 11.54 -9.11 -14.68
C SER A 6 10.64 -9.77 -15.73
N THR A 7 9.51 -9.17 -16.05
CA THR A 7 8.80 -9.28 -17.35
C THR A 7 7.55 -8.40 -17.33
N GLY A 8 7.61 -7.19 -17.88
CA GLY A 8 6.48 -6.44 -18.47
C GLY A 8 5.19 -6.13 -17.68
N ALA A 9 4.94 -6.74 -16.53
CA ALA A 9 3.76 -6.55 -15.69
C ALA A 9 4.16 -5.78 -14.44
N LEU A 10 3.59 -4.59 -14.24
CA LEU A 10 3.94 -3.69 -13.15
C LEU A 10 3.38 -4.16 -11.79
N ALA A 11 2.41 -5.09 -11.77
CA ALA A 11 1.68 -5.44 -10.55
C ALA A 11 1.50 -6.95 -10.27
N LEU A 12 2.58 -7.70 -10.04
CA LEU A 12 2.47 -9.08 -9.50
C LEU A 12 2.55 -9.06 -7.96
N PRO A 13 1.49 -9.46 -7.22
CA PRO A 13 1.52 -9.54 -5.77
C PRO A 13 2.31 -10.78 -5.29
N ALA A 14 3.13 -10.62 -4.25
CA ALA A 14 3.81 -11.72 -3.56
C ALA A 14 3.31 -11.84 -2.11
N VAL A 15 2.87 -13.03 -1.70
CA VAL A 15 2.32 -13.31 -0.35
C VAL A 15 3.19 -14.33 0.40
N LEU A 16 3.54 -14.06 1.67
CA LEU A 16 4.31 -14.93 2.57
C LEU A 16 3.53 -15.21 3.87
N ILE A 17 3.65 -16.42 4.42
CA ILE A 17 2.81 -16.91 5.54
C ILE A 17 3.44 -16.55 6.90
N GLY A 18 2.90 -15.48 7.53
CA GLY A 18 3.01 -15.10 8.95
C GLY A 18 3.83 -13.84 9.27
N PRO A 19 3.26 -12.82 9.98
CA PRO A 19 2.03 -12.14 9.56
C PRO A 19 1.99 -11.98 8.04
N GLU A 20 0.81 -11.94 7.42
CA GLU A 20 0.78 -11.86 5.96
C GLU A 20 1.53 -10.63 5.47
N VAL A 21 2.46 -10.87 4.55
CA VAL A 21 3.20 -9.82 3.87
C VAL A 21 2.79 -9.86 2.42
N ALA A 22 2.27 -8.74 1.92
CA ALA A 22 1.95 -8.55 0.52
C ALA A 22 2.72 -7.34 -0.04
N SER A 23 3.26 -7.47 -1.25
CA SER A 23 3.91 -6.34 -1.91
C SER A 23 3.65 -6.36 -3.41
N VAL A 24 3.64 -5.16 -3.99
CA VAL A 24 3.46 -4.91 -5.42
C VAL A 24 4.31 -3.70 -5.84
N GLY A 25 4.85 -3.72 -7.06
CA GLY A 25 5.63 -2.60 -7.61
C GLY A 25 7.07 -2.51 -7.08
N ARG A 26 7.58 -1.28 -6.98
CA ARG A 26 8.97 -1.00 -6.59
C ARG A 26 9.12 -0.78 -5.08
N THR A 27 10.30 -1.12 -4.55
CA THR A 27 10.70 -0.77 -3.18
C THR A 27 11.36 0.60 -3.15
N GLU A 28 11.47 1.19 -1.94
CA GLU A 28 12.18 2.45 -1.74
C GLU A 28 13.66 2.34 -2.14
N GLU A 29 14.30 1.21 -1.87
CA GLU A 29 15.69 0.94 -2.22
C GLU A 29 15.88 0.92 -3.75
N GLN A 30 14.95 0.31 -4.48
CA GLN A 30 14.96 0.31 -5.94
C GLN A 30 14.79 1.73 -6.50
N LEU A 31 13.84 2.50 -5.95
CA LEU A 31 13.61 3.88 -6.40
C LEU A 31 14.80 4.81 -6.09
N LYS A 32 15.45 4.63 -4.93
CA LYS A 32 16.70 5.33 -4.59
C LYS A 32 17.82 4.97 -5.55
N ALA A 33 17.97 3.69 -5.89
CA ALA A 33 18.99 3.22 -6.84
C ALA A 33 18.75 3.77 -8.26
N ASP A 34 17.49 3.90 -8.67
CA ASP A 34 17.09 4.45 -9.97
C ASP A 34 17.06 5.99 -10.01
N GLY A 35 17.29 6.67 -8.88
CA GLY A 35 17.24 8.14 -8.78
C GLY A 35 15.84 8.73 -8.98
N ILE A 36 14.78 7.95 -8.74
CA ILE A 36 13.39 8.39 -8.91
C ILE A 36 12.93 9.07 -7.62
N ALA A 37 12.42 10.30 -7.73
CA ALA A 37 11.86 11.03 -6.59
C ALA A 37 10.47 10.48 -6.24
N TYR A 38 10.27 10.14 -4.97
CA TYR A 38 9.02 9.53 -4.49
C TYR A 38 8.56 10.12 -3.15
N ARG A 39 7.28 9.93 -2.85
CA ARG A 39 6.65 10.20 -1.55
C ARG A 39 6.16 8.89 -0.95
N VAL A 40 6.12 8.83 0.38
CA VAL A 40 5.70 7.64 1.13
C VAL A 40 4.57 8.00 2.06
N GLY A 41 3.50 7.20 2.02
CA GLY A 41 2.44 7.21 3.01
C GLY A 41 2.45 5.90 3.79
N LYS A 42 2.22 5.97 5.10
CA LYS A 42 2.17 4.81 6.00
C LYS A 42 0.98 4.94 6.92
N PHE A 43 0.35 3.82 7.22
CA PHE A 43 -0.72 3.74 8.21
C PHE A 43 -0.64 2.44 8.99
N PRO A 44 -0.57 2.48 10.34
CA PRO A 44 -0.46 1.29 11.17
C PRO A 44 -1.83 0.64 11.41
N PHE A 45 -1.88 -0.70 11.46
CA PHE A 45 -3.13 -1.41 11.78
C PHE A 45 -3.60 -1.19 13.23
N THR A 46 -2.72 -0.73 14.12
CA THR A 46 -3.08 -0.28 15.48
C THR A 46 -4.06 0.89 15.47
N ALA A 47 -4.13 1.67 14.39
CA ALA A 47 -5.08 2.76 14.20
C ALA A 47 -6.32 2.35 13.36
N ASN A 48 -6.40 1.11 12.89
CA ASN A 48 -7.55 0.61 12.12
C ASN A 48 -8.62 -0.01 13.05
N SER A 49 -9.86 0.48 12.98
CA SER A 49 -10.96 -0.01 13.83
C SER A 49 -11.30 -1.48 13.62
N ARG A 50 -11.28 -1.98 12.37
CA ARG A 50 -11.55 -3.40 12.07
C ARG A 50 -10.47 -4.30 12.63
N ALA A 51 -9.20 -3.97 12.42
CA ALA A 51 -8.04 -4.70 12.93
C ALA A 51 -8.08 -4.82 14.46
N ARG A 52 -8.40 -3.71 15.14
CA ARG A 52 -8.59 -3.68 16.60
C ARG A 52 -9.75 -4.56 17.07
N CYS A 53 -10.89 -4.52 16.38
CA CYS A 53 -12.04 -5.38 16.71
C CYS A 53 -11.71 -6.87 16.54
N ASN A 54 -10.85 -7.21 15.58
CA ASN A 54 -10.40 -8.57 15.33
C ASN A 54 -9.29 -9.04 16.29
N ALA A 55 -8.79 -8.15 17.15
CA ALA A 55 -7.59 -8.36 17.97
C ALA A 55 -6.34 -8.77 17.15
N ASP A 56 -6.27 -8.30 15.91
CA ASP A 56 -5.17 -8.52 14.97
C ASP A 56 -4.78 -7.18 14.33
N ALA A 57 -3.90 -6.45 15.00
CA ALA A 57 -3.57 -5.06 14.68
C ALA A 57 -2.07 -4.84 14.46
N ASP A 58 -1.31 -5.92 14.31
CA ASP A 58 0.12 -5.85 14.05
C ASP A 58 0.38 -5.50 12.58
N GLY A 59 1.42 -4.67 12.37
CA GLY A 59 1.88 -4.27 11.04
C GLY A 59 1.28 -2.95 10.53
N LEU A 60 1.39 -2.73 9.22
CA LEU A 60 1.07 -1.48 8.55
C LEU A 60 0.83 -1.65 7.05
N VAL A 61 0.19 -0.65 6.46
CA VAL A 61 0.16 -0.39 5.02
C VAL A 61 1.15 0.72 4.69
N LYS A 62 1.96 0.52 3.64
CA LYS A 62 2.89 1.51 3.08
C LYS A 62 2.64 1.64 1.58
N LEU A 63 2.34 2.87 1.14
CA LEU A 63 2.21 3.20 -0.29
C LEU A 63 3.34 4.14 -0.70
N ILE A 64 3.82 3.96 -1.93
CA ILE A 64 4.87 4.76 -2.54
C ILE A 64 4.32 5.34 -3.83
N ALA A 65 4.42 6.66 -3.97
CA ALA A 65 3.94 7.37 -5.15
C ALA A 65 5.02 8.28 -5.71
N ASP A 66 4.96 8.55 -7.01
CA ASP A 66 5.84 9.49 -7.68
C ASP A 66 5.67 10.91 -7.10
N ALA A 67 6.79 11.58 -6.84
CA ALA A 67 6.77 12.87 -6.16
C ALA A 67 6.08 13.97 -6.98
N LYS A 68 6.07 13.88 -8.31
CA LYS A 68 5.55 14.92 -9.21
C LYS A 68 4.13 14.61 -9.71
N THR A 69 3.88 13.35 -10.06
CA THR A 69 2.67 12.91 -10.76
C THR A 69 1.68 12.21 -9.84
N ASP A 70 2.08 11.87 -8.61
CA ASP A 70 1.28 11.10 -7.66
C ASP A 70 0.95 9.66 -8.11
N ARG A 71 1.49 9.20 -9.24
CA ARG A 71 1.31 7.84 -9.74
C ARG A 71 1.83 6.82 -8.73
N LEU A 72 1.08 5.76 -8.48
CA LEU A 72 1.53 4.66 -7.61
C LEU A 72 2.75 3.95 -8.22
N LEU A 73 3.80 3.83 -7.42
CA LEU A 73 5.04 3.15 -7.77
C LEU A 73 5.19 1.80 -7.04
N GLY A 74 4.53 1.65 -5.89
CA GLY A 74 4.47 0.38 -5.17
C GLY A 74 3.60 0.45 -3.91
N GLY A 75 3.20 -0.72 -3.44
CA GLY A 75 2.46 -0.92 -2.21
C GLY A 75 3.03 -2.09 -1.42
N HIS A 76 3.12 -1.95 -0.11
CA HIS A 76 3.70 -2.93 0.80
C HIS A 76 2.82 -3.00 2.03
N ILE A 77 2.30 -4.19 2.33
CA ILE A 77 1.38 -4.44 3.43
C ILE A 77 1.95 -5.55 4.28
N VAL A 78 1.98 -5.33 5.58
CA VAL A 78 2.26 -6.35 6.59
C VAL A 78 1.10 -6.30 7.56
N GLY A 79 0.36 -7.38 7.76
CA GLY A 79 -0.76 -7.40 8.69
C GLY A 79 -1.92 -8.30 8.24
N PRO A 80 -3.12 -8.14 8.85
CA PRO A 80 -4.27 -8.99 8.57
C PRO A 80 -4.72 -8.90 7.11
N GLU A 81 -4.99 -10.06 6.50
CA GLU A 81 -5.53 -10.20 5.14
C GLU A 81 -4.73 -9.42 4.08
N ALA A 82 -3.41 -9.27 4.28
CA ALA A 82 -2.55 -8.47 3.39
C ALA A 82 -2.62 -8.95 1.94
N GLY A 83 -2.73 -10.26 1.71
CA GLY A 83 -2.86 -10.85 0.38
C GLY A 83 -4.16 -10.46 -0.35
N ASP A 84 -5.23 -10.19 0.40
CA ASP A 84 -6.53 -9.82 -0.15
C ASP A 84 -6.60 -8.31 -0.40
N ILE A 85 -6.23 -7.50 0.59
CA ILE A 85 -6.37 -6.04 0.47
C ILE A 85 -5.34 -5.43 -0.51
N ILE A 86 -4.19 -6.07 -0.77
CA ILE A 86 -3.22 -5.58 -1.77
C ILE A 86 -3.80 -5.52 -3.19
N GLN A 87 -4.87 -6.29 -3.48
CA GLN A 87 -5.48 -6.36 -4.81
C GLN A 87 -6.06 -5.00 -5.25
N GLU A 88 -6.48 -4.16 -4.31
CA GLU A 88 -6.90 -2.79 -4.60
C GLU A 88 -5.73 -1.97 -5.16
N VAL A 89 -4.54 -2.09 -4.55
CA VAL A 89 -3.34 -1.40 -5.00
C VAL A 89 -2.85 -1.94 -6.34
N VAL A 90 -2.90 -3.27 -6.54
CA VAL A 90 -2.62 -3.91 -7.83
C VAL A 90 -3.50 -3.33 -8.92
N THR A 91 -4.81 -3.28 -8.67
CA THR A 91 -5.79 -2.77 -9.64
C THR A 91 -5.50 -1.30 -9.96
N ALA A 92 -5.31 -0.45 -8.94
CA ALA A 92 -4.98 0.96 -9.15
C ALA A 92 -3.68 1.13 -9.97
N MET A 93 -2.64 0.33 -9.69
CA MET A 93 -1.37 0.39 -10.43
C MET A 93 -1.49 -0.04 -11.90
N GLU A 94 -2.28 -1.08 -12.19
CA GLU A 94 -2.52 -1.56 -13.56
C GLU A 94 -3.25 -0.52 -14.41
N PHE A 95 -4.17 0.25 -13.82
CA PHE A 95 -4.81 1.39 -14.49
C PHE A 95 -3.95 2.67 -14.52
N GLY A 96 -2.74 2.62 -13.95
CA GLY A 96 -1.86 3.79 -13.86
C GLY A 96 -2.36 4.87 -12.88
N GLY A 97 -3.17 4.48 -11.90
CA GLY A 97 -3.76 5.33 -10.88
C GLY A 97 -2.75 5.96 -9.93
N SER A 98 -3.23 6.98 -9.24
CA SER A 98 -2.52 7.79 -8.26
C SER A 98 -2.84 7.39 -6.82
N ALA A 99 -2.03 7.85 -5.87
CA ALA A 99 -2.38 7.72 -4.46
C ALA A 99 -3.67 8.51 -4.14
N GLU A 100 -3.90 9.64 -4.79
CA GLU A 100 -5.14 10.41 -4.66
C GLU A 100 -6.39 9.63 -5.06
N ASP A 101 -6.31 8.77 -6.09
CA ASP A 101 -7.44 7.94 -6.51
C ASP A 101 -7.87 6.97 -5.40
N LEU A 102 -6.90 6.33 -4.73
CA LEU A 102 -7.16 5.48 -3.56
C LEU A 102 -7.68 6.31 -2.38
N ALA A 103 -7.09 7.48 -2.12
CA ALA A 103 -7.50 8.35 -1.02
C ALA A 103 -8.96 8.85 -1.16
N ARG A 104 -9.42 9.10 -2.40
CA ARG A 104 -10.79 9.55 -2.71
C ARG A 104 -11.80 8.41 -2.81
N THR A 105 -11.34 7.19 -2.99
CA THR A 105 -12.21 6.02 -3.08
C THR A 105 -12.93 5.78 -1.75
N SER A 106 -14.22 5.46 -1.83
CA SER A 106 -15.00 5.11 -0.65
C SER A 106 -14.64 3.71 -0.17
N HIS A 107 -14.19 3.61 1.06
CA HIS A 107 -13.85 2.37 1.73
C HIS A 107 -14.95 2.01 2.71
N GLY A 108 -15.36 0.73 2.74
CA GLY A 108 -16.40 0.26 3.64
C GLY A 108 -15.97 0.37 5.11
N HIS A 109 -16.81 0.98 5.95
CA HIS A 109 -16.53 1.16 7.38
C HIS A 109 -17.39 0.22 8.25
N PRO A 110 -16.80 -0.48 9.25
CA PRO A 110 -15.37 -0.63 9.48
C PRO A 110 -14.76 -1.74 8.62
N GLY A 111 -13.62 -1.47 7.97
CA GLY A 111 -12.92 -2.38 7.07
C GLY A 111 -11.39 -2.27 7.15
N LEU A 112 -10.69 -3.36 6.83
CA LEU A 112 -9.21 -3.37 6.78
C LEU A 112 -8.69 -2.48 5.65
N SER A 113 -9.41 -2.40 4.53
CA SER A 113 -9.05 -1.54 3.39
C SER A 113 -9.00 -0.06 3.75
N GLU A 114 -9.67 0.40 4.83
CA GLU A 114 -9.51 1.77 5.31
C GLU A 114 -8.03 2.12 5.62
N ALA A 115 -7.19 1.13 5.92
CA ALA A 115 -5.75 1.32 6.06
C ALA A 115 -5.05 1.75 4.74
N ILE A 116 -5.56 1.29 3.59
CA ILE A 116 -5.08 1.71 2.26
C ILE A 116 -5.44 3.16 2.02
N LYS A 117 -6.69 3.55 2.31
CA LYS A 117 -7.14 4.95 2.24
C LYS A 117 -6.27 5.88 3.07
N GLU A 118 -6.02 5.54 4.32
CA GLU A 118 -5.23 6.40 5.21
C GLU A 118 -3.75 6.44 4.80
N ALA A 119 -3.18 5.31 4.37
CA ALA A 119 -1.84 5.30 3.79
C ALA A 119 -1.76 6.15 2.52
N ALA A 120 -2.79 6.14 1.69
CA ALA A 120 -2.87 6.97 0.48
C ALA A 120 -2.98 8.46 0.83
N LEU A 121 -3.82 8.82 1.80
CA LEU A 121 -3.89 10.19 2.34
C LEU A 121 -2.55 10.65 2.94
N ALA A 122 -1.84 9.74 3.62
CA ALA A 122 -0.53 10.01 4.21
C ALA A 122 0.55 10.34 3.16
N VAL A 123 0.45 9.85 1.92
CA VAL A 123 1.36 10.24 0.81
C VAL A 123 1.35 11.75 0.58
N ALA A 124 0.20 12.40 0.82
CA ALA A 124 0.02 13.84 0.73
C ALA A 124 0.01 14.55 2.09
N GLY A 125 0.33 13.85 3.19
CA GLY A 125 0.32 14.41 4.55
C GLY A 125 -1.08 14.77 5.07
N ARG A 126 -2.13 14.11 4.58
CA ARG A 126 -3.54 14.39 4.89
C ARG A 126 -4.27 13.22 5.57
N ALA A 127 -3.52 12.30 6.19
CA ALA A 127 -4.14 11.21 6.96
C ALA A 127 -5.05 11.79 8.06
N ILE A 128 -6.23 11.19 8.23
CA ILE A 128 -7.23 11.66 9.18
C ILE A 128 -7.05 10.93 10.52
N HIS A 129 -6.71 9.65 10.44
CA HIS A 129 -6.44 8.79 11.59
C HIS A 129 -4.96 8.46 11.62
N ILE A 130 -4.36 8.41 12.82
CA ILE A 130 -2.95 8.00 13.03
C ILE A 130 -2.81 7.07 14.22
#